data_AF-A0A8J4Z0I9-F1
#
_entry.id   AF-A0A8J4Z0I9-F1
#
_cell.length_a   1.000
_cell.length_b   1.000
_cell.length_c   1.000
_cell.angle_alpha   90.00
_cell.angle_beta   90.00
_cell.angle_gamma   90.00
#
_symmetry.space_group_name_H-M   'P 1'
#
loop_
_entity.id
_entity.type
_entity.pdbx_description
1 polymer ?
#
loop_
_entity_poly.entity_id
_entity_poly.type
_entity_poly.pdbx_seq_one_letter_code
_entity_poly.pdbx_strand_id
1 'polypeptide(L)'
;MARWAEYFRELFTVDHPAEQLHTTGLREVDADPPIDETAPSLDEVRKAVAKLRGRKAAGVCYISAKLLKAGDEAMICGLHAVLTAVDIRASGPAESNVDGVAIKKRRGASTTT
;
A
#
# COMPACT_ATOMS: atom_id res chain seq x y z
N MET A 1 2.22 38.87 -13.51
CA MET A 1 1.17 38.20 -12.69
C MET A 1 -0.18 38.12 -13.42
N ALA A 2 -0.61 39.14 -14.17
CA ALA A 2 -1.94 39.17 -14.82
C ALA A 2 -2.20 38.06 -15.86
N ARG A 3 -1.21 37.71 -16.69
CA ARG A 3 -1.34 36.66 -17.72
C ARG A 3 -1.80 35.30 -17.18
N TRP A 4 -1.35 34.94 -15.97
CA TRP A 4 -1.75 33.69 -15.33
C TRP A 4 -3.18 33.75 -14.79
N ALA A 5 -3.60 34.90 -14.27
CA ALA A 5 -4.95 35.08 -13.74
C ALA A 5 -6.03 34.99 -14.82
N GLU A 6 -5.75 35.49 -16.03
CA GLU A 6 -6.65 35.38 -17.18
C GLU A 6 -6.75 33.94 -17.68
N TYR A 7 -5.61 33.25 -17.81
CA TYR A 7 -5.57 31.84 -18.19
C TYR A 7 -6.42 30.95 -17.27
N PHE A 8 -6.32 31.13 -15.95
CA PHE A 8 -7.12 30.34 -15.02
C PHE A 8 -8.62 30.68 -15.07
N ARG A 9 -8.98 31.96 -15.28
CA ARG A 9 -10.40 32.34 -15.46
C ARG A 9 -11.02 31.71 -16.70
N GLU A 10 -10.28 31.66 -17.80
CA GLU A 10 -10.71 31.02 -19.04
C GLU A 10 -10.87 29.50 -18.85
N LEU A 11 -10.00 28.87 -18.06
CA LEU A 11 -10.08 27.44 -17.75
C LEU A 11 -11.33 27.05 -16.95
N PHE A 12 -11.79 27.92 -16.04
CA PHE A 12 -12.97 27.68 -15.19
C PHE A 12 -14.29 28.17 -15.81
N THR A 13 -14.25 28.81 -16.98
CA THR A 13 -15.46 29.20 -17.73
C THR A 13 -15.89 28.15 -18.76
N VAL A 14 -15.03 27.17 -19.05
CA VAL A 14 -15.38 25.99 -19.82
C VAL A 14 -16.18 25.05 -18.93
N ASP A 15 -17.37 24.64 -19.38
CA ASP A 15 -18.19 23.65 -18.67
C ASP A 15 -17.34 22.40 -18.44
N HIS A 16 -17.28 21.93 -17.20
CA HIS A 16 -16.36 20.85 -16.82
C HIS A 16 -16.72 19.61 -17.65
N PRO A 17 -15.83 19.05 -18.49
CA PRO A 17 -16.11 17.85 -19.28
C PRO A 17 -16.13 16.59 -18.42
N ALA A 18 -16.37 16.73 -17.11
CA ALA A 18 -16.76 15.61 -16.29
C ALA A 18 -18.22 15.34 -16.64
N GLU A 19 -18.41 14.76 -17.83
CA GLU A 19 -19.54 13.91 -18.09
C GLU A 19 -19.73 13.08 -16.83
N GLN A 20 -20.90 13.21 -16.20
CA GLN A 20 -21.28 12.37 -15.07
C GLN A 20 -20.98 10.94 -15.51
N LEU A 21 -19.96 10.32 -14.90
CA LEU A 21 -19.61 8.95 -15.21
C LEU A 21 -20.84 8.14 -14.85
N HIS A 22 -21.58 7.73 -15.88
CA HIS A 22 -22.76 6.90 -15.72
C HIS A 22 -22.31 5.61 -15.06
N THR A 23 -22.59 5.46 -13.77
CA THR A 23 -22.25 4.28 -12.97
C THR A 23 -23.13 3.08 -13.32
N THR A 24 -24.06 3.25 -14.27
CA THR A 24 -24.91 2.21 -14.82
C THR A 24 -24.06 1.14 -15.50
N GLY A 25 -23.78 0.06 -14.75
CA GLY A 25 -22.95 -1.07 -15.20
C GLY A 25 -21.62 -1.21 -14.44
N LEU A 26 -21.31 -0.33 -13.49
CA LEU A 26 -20.26 -0.62 -12.52
C LEU A 26 -20.76 -1.75 -11.62
N ARG A 27 -20.12 -2.92 -11.74
CA ARG A 27 -20.28 -4.00 -10.77
C ARG A 27 -19.88 -3.43 -9.42
N GLU A 28 -20.80 -3.46 -8.46
CA GLU A 28 -20.47 -3.22 -7.06
C GLU A 28 -19.25 -4.08 -6.73
N VAL A 29 -18.19 -3.43 -6.25
CA VAL A 29 -17.02 -4.16 -5.76
C VAL A 29 -17.56 -5.07 -4.67
N ASP A 30 -17.40 -6.39 -4.86
CA ASP A 30 -17.83 -7.36 -3.87
C ASP A 30 -17.25 -6.94 -2.53
N ALA A 31 -18.08 -6.92 -1.48
CA ALA A 31 -17.62 -6.59 -0.15
C ALA A 31 -16.38 -7.43 0.17
N ASP A 32 -15.33 -6.76 0.67
CA ASP A 32 -14.10 -7.46 1.03
C ASP A 32 -14.45 -8.64 1.95
N PRO A 33 -13.85 -9.82 1.72
CA PRO A 33 -14.07 -10.96 2.59
C PRO A 33 -13.73 -10.57 4.03
N PRO A 34 -14.44 -11.12 5.03
CA PRO A 34 -14.18 -10.79 6.43
C PRO A 34 -12.70 -11.05 6.74
N ILE A 35 -12.01 -9.97 7.11
CA ILE A 35 -10.61 -9.99 7.53
C ILE A 35 -10.61 -10.42 8.98
N ASP A 36 -9.79 -11.42 9.32
CA ASP A 36 -9.54 -11.77 10.71
C ASP A 36 -8.69 -10.66 11.35
N GLU A 37 -9.30 -9.91 12.26
CA GLU A 37 -8.66 -8.83 13.02
C GLU A 37 -7.91 -9.37 14.24
N THR A 38 -7.87 -10.68 14.47
CA THR A 38 -7.15 -11.25 15.61
C THR A 38 -5.64 -11.00 15.49
N ALA A 39 -5.00 -10.58 16.59
CA ALA A 39 -3.55 -10.50 16.67
C ALA A 39 -2.85 -11.79 16.17
N PRO A 40 -1.82 -11.66 15.30
CA PRO A 40 -1.15 -12.81 14.72
C PRO A 40 -0.30 -13.55 15.75
N SER A 41 -0.25 -14.87 15.64
CA SER A 41 0.60 -15.72 16.49
C SER A 41 2.09 -15.62 16.14
N LEU A 42 2.97 -15.98 17.08
CA LEU A 42 4.43 -16.01 16.85
C LEU A 42 4.84 -16.86 15.64
N ASP A 43 4.19 -18.00 15.43
CA ASP A 43 4.47 -18.88 14.29
C ASP A 43 4.07 -18.24 12.95
N GLU A 44 3.00 -17.46 12.93
CA GLU A 44 2.59 -16.71 11.74
C GLU A 44 3.56 -15.58 11.43
N VAL A 45 4.00 -14.85 12.46
CA VAL A 45 5.04 -13.82 12.32
C VAL A 45 6.33 -14.44 11.78
N ARG A 46 6.76 -15.58 12.32
CA ARG A 46 7.95 -16.32 11.84
C ARG A 46 7.80 -16.71 10.37
N LYS A 47 6.65 -17.29 9.98
CA LYS A 47 6.36 -17.66 8.58
C LYS A 47 6.34 -16.44 7.66
N ALA A 48 5.79 -15.32 8.12
CA ALA A 48 5.73 -14.08 7.36
C ALA A 48 7.14 -13.51 7.12
N VAL A 49 7.97 -13.43 8.16
CA VAL A 49 9.38 -13.00 8.06
C VAL A 49 10.14 -13.88 7.07
N ALA A 50 9.96 -15.21 7.12
CA ALA A 50 10.59 -16.14 6.19
C ALA A 50 10.19 -15.87 4.72
N LYS A 51 8.92 -15.55 4.47
CA LYS A 51 8.37 -15.23 3.13
C LYS A 51 8.84 -13.89 2.57
N LEU A 52 9.41 -12.99 3.36
CA LEU A 52 9.87 -11.68 2.88
C LEU A 52 10.94 -11.81 1.80
N ARG A 53 10.79 -11.05 0.71
CA ARG A 53 11.78 -11.04 -0.39
C ARG A 53 12.95 -10.11 -0.05
N GLY A 54 14.15 -10.66 0.08
CA GLY A 54 15.37 -9.92 0.47
C GLY A 54 15.95 -8.97 -0.59
N ARG A 55 15.35 -8.87 -1.79
CA ARG A 55 15.78 -7.97 -2.87
C ARG A 55 14.95 -6.68 -2.96
N LYS A 56 14.02 -6.45 -2.03
CA LYS A 56 13.25 -5.20 -1.97
C LYS A 56 14.03 -4.12 -1.21
N ALA A 57 13.88 -2.87 -1.64
CA ALA A 57 14.36 -1.71 -0.89
C ALA A 57 13.68 -1.65 0.48
N ALA A 58 14.37 -1.09 1.47
CA ALA A 58 13.76 -0.79 2.76
C ALA A 58 12.68 0.28 2.58
N GLY A 59 11.65 0.23 3.43
CA GLY A 59 10.65 1.30 3.49
C GLY A 59 11.18 2.54 4.22
N VAL A 60 10.28 3.47 4.55
CA VAL A 60 10.59 4.72 5.28
C VAL A 60 11.22 4.44 6.67
N CYS A 61 10.96 3.27 7.24
CA CYS A 61 11.59 2.84 8.48
C CYS A 61 13.07 2.43 8.32
N TYR A 62 13.61 2.41 7.10
CA TYR A 62 14.98 1.99 6.77
C TYR A 62 15.36 0.56 7.22
N ILE A 63 14.38 -0.26 7.61
CA ILE A 63 14.57 -1.66 7.98
C ILE A 63 14.47 -2.54 6.73
N SER A 64 15.54 -3.26 6.42
CA SER A 64 15.57 -4.18 5.28
C SER A 64 15.04 -5.56 5.65
N ALA A 65 14.46 -6.27 4.68
CA ALA A 65 14.02 -7.67 4.87
C ALA A 65 15.17 -8.61 5.24
N LYS A 66 16.43 -8.30 4.87
CA LYS A 66 17.60 -9.07 5.28
C LYS A 66 17.87 -8.91 6.77
N LEU A 67 17.74 -7.69 7.29
CA LEU A 67 17.91 -7.41 8.72
C LEU A 67 16.88 -8.16 9.56
N LEU A 68 15.62 -8.15 9.11
CA LEU A 68 14.54 -8.88 9.80
C LEU A 68 14.80 -10.39 9.85
N LYS A 69 15.36 -10.97 8.77
CA LYS A 69 15.72 -12.39 8.74
C LYS A 69 16.96 -12.72 9.58
N ALA A 70 17.88 -11.77 9.76
CA ALA A 70 19.09 -11.96 10.55
C ALA A 70 18.86 -11.77 12.05
N GLY A 71 17.82 -11.02 12.44
CA GLY A 71 17.48 -10.73 13.83
C GLY A 71 16.89 -11.89 14.62
N ASP A 72 16.69 -13.04 13.97
CA ASP A 72 16.28 -14.31 14.57
C ASP A 72 15.07 -14.13 15.53
N GLU A 73 15.03 -14.87 16.62
CA GLU A 73 13.85 -14.93 17.49
C GLU A 73 13.59 -13.65 18.28
N ALA A 74 14.62 -12.88 18.63
CA ALA A 74 14.45 -11.60 19.31
C ALA A 74 13.66 -10.60 18.45
N MET A 75 13.92 -10.59 17.15
CA MET A 75 13.17 -9.75 16.20
C MET A 75 11.73 -10.23 16.04
N ILE A 76 11.50 -11.55 15.99
CA ILE A 76 10.16 -12.13 15.88
C ILE A 76 9.31 -11.80 17.12
N CYS A 77 9.87 -11.94 18.32
CA CYS A 77 9.21 -11.56 19.57
C CYS A 77 8.88 -10.06 19.61
N GLY A 78 9.82 -9.20 19.17
CA GLY A 78 9.59 -7.76 19.09
C GLY A 78 8.48 -7.38 18.11
N LEU A 79 8.48 -7.99 16.93
CA LEU A 79 7.42 -7.78 15.93
C LEU A 79 6.06 -8.23 16.43
N HIS A 80 5.99 -9.40 17.07
CA HIS A 80 4.75 -9.89 17.67
C HIS A 80 4.23 -8.92 18.73
N ALA A 81 5.08 -8.45 19.65
CA ALA A 81 4.68 -7.49 20.67
C ALA A 81 4.12 -6.19 20.09
N VAL A 82 4.74 -5.66 19.03
CA VAL A 82 4.25 -4.45 18.35
C VAL A 82 2.92 -4.71 17.64
N LEU A 83 2.79 -5.84 16.93
CA LEU A 83 1.56 -6.19 16.22
C LEU A 83 0.39 -6.39 17.20
N THR A 84 0.60 -7.09 18.31
CA THR A 84 -0.39 -7.21 19.38
C THR A 84 -0.75 -5.85 20.00
N ALA A 85 0.24 -4.96 20.18
CA ALA A 85 -0.03 -3.63 20.73
C ALA A 85 -0.81 -2.73 19.75
N VAL A 86 -0.57 -2.85 18.44
CA VAL A 86 -1.32 -2.12 17.42
C VAL A 86 -2.74 -2.64 17.33
N ASP A 87 -2.95 -3.96 17.43
CA ASP A 87 -4.28 -4.56 17.42
C ASP A 87 -5.17 -3.99 18.55
N ILE A 88 -4.63 -3.88 19.77
CA ILE A 88 -5.31 -3.22 20.90
C ILE A 88 -5.69 -1.76 20.59
N ARG A 89 -4.87 -1.08 19.78
CA ARG A 89 -5.01 0.36 19.46
C ARG A 89 -5.83 0.64 18.18
N ALA A 90 -5.94 -0.35 17.28
CA ALA A 90 -6.59 -0.26 15.98
C ALA A 90 -8.13 -0.32 16.07
N SER A 91 -8.69 -0.48 17.27
CA SER A 91 -10.10 -0.21 17.58
C SER A 91 -10.50 1.28 17.44
N GLY A 92 -9.69 2.12 16.78
CA GLY A 92 -9.95 3.54 16.46
C GLY A 92 -9.82 3.83 14.95
N PRO A 93 -10.52 4.85 14.41
CA PRO A 93 -10.95 4.89 13.02
C PRO A 93 -9.80 5.01 12.02
N ALA A 94 -9.98 4.30 10.90
CA ALA A 94 -9.07 4.16 9.78
C ALA A 94 -8.75 5.49 9.09
N GLU A 95 -7.46 5.79 8.95
CA GLU A 95 -6.96 6.77 8.00
C GLU A 95 -5.85 6.12 7.17
N SER A 96 -6.21 5.78 5.94
CA SER A 96 -5.37 5.13 4.95
C SER A 96 -4.60 6.18 4.15
N ASN A 97 -3.30 6.27 4.40
CA ASN A 97 -2.38 6.90 3.45
C ASN A 97 -1.34 5.88 3.01
N VAL A 98 -1.54 5.31 1.82
CA VAL A 98 -0.61 4.37 1.21
C VAL A 98 0.06 5.09 0.04
N ASP A 99 1.30 5.56 0.26
CA ASP A 99 2.11 6.17 -0.78
C ASP A 99 2.33 5.19 -1.94
N GLY A 100 1.72 5.48 -3.09
CA GLY A 100 1.80 4.68 -4.30
C GLY A 100 3.19 4.76 -4.93
N VAL A 101 3.96 3.68 -4.87
CA VAL A 101 5.20 3.53 -5.64
C VAL A 101 4.90 2.94 -7.02
N ALA A 102 4.99 3.76 -8.07
CA ALA A 102 4.83 3.33 -9.46
C ALA A 102 6.08 2.57 -9.95
N ILE A 103 5.94 1.29 -10.31
CA ILE A 103 7.02 0.48 -10.90
C ILE A 103 6.75 0.28 -12.40
N LYS A 104 7.55 0.90 -13.27
CA LYS A 104 7.49 0.70 -14.73
C LYS A 104 8.05 -0.69 -15.09
N LYS A 105 7.19 -1.58 -15.59
CA LYS A 105 7.58 -2.88 -16.16
C LYS A 105 8.25 -2.69 -17.53
N ARG A 106 9.54 -3.02 -17.67
CA ARG A 106 10.20 -3.13 -19.00
C ARG A 106 9.82 -4.48 -19.63
N ARG A 107 9.34 -4.47 -20.87
CA ARG A 107 9.08 -5.67 -21.68
C ARG A 107 10.41 -6.21 -22.19
N GLY A 108 10.75 -7.45 -21.85
CA GLY A 108 11.89 -8.17 -22.40
C GLY A 108 11.59 -8.62 -23.83
N ALA A 109 12.52 -8.35 -24.74
CA ALA A 109 12.54 -8.88 -26.09
C ALA A 109 12.71 -10.41 -26.03
N SER A 110 11.85 -11.14 -26.74
CA SER A 110 12.08 -12.56 -27.04
C SER A 110 12.51 -12.66 -28.50
N THR A 111 13.81 -12.76 -28.71
CA THR A 111 14.40 -13.40 -29.89
C THR A 111 14.27 -14.90 -29.71
N THR A 112 13.57 -15.59 -30.62
CA THR A 112 13.79 -17.02 -30.84
C THR A 112 13.76 -17.28 -32.33
N THR A 113 14.85 -17.93 -32.74
CA THR A 113 15.29 -18.47 -34.03
C THR A 113 14.24 -19.30 -34.75
#